data_AF-A0A1F6ZER8-F1
#
_entry.id   AF-A0A1F6ZER8-F1
#
_cell.length_a   1.000
_cell.length_b   1.000
_cell.length_c   1.000
_cell.angle_alpha   90.00
_cell.angle_beta   90.00
_cell.angle_gamma   90.00
#
_symmetry.space_group_name_H-M   'P 1'
#
loop_
_entity.id
_entity.type
_entity.pdbx_description
1 polymer ?
#
loop_
_entity_poly.entity_id
_entity_poly.type
_entity_poly.pdbx_seq_one_letter_code
_entity_poly.pdbx_strand_id
1 'polypeptide(L)' 'MVLQYKLKSEIRWKKYPGKSKLKLPVSRYNFRLLNEAKTKILVDKTNYEKVMKRFRQIEFFKHRR' A
#
# COMPACT_ATOMS: atom_id res chain seq x y z
N MET A 1 -5.42 0.07 -8.78
CA MET A 1 -5.07 -0.56 -7.47
C MET A 1 -5.08 0.52 -6.40
N VAL A 2 -5.35 0.18 -5.14
CA VAL A 2 -5.43 1.17 -4.05
C VAL A 2 -4.45 0.83 -2.94
N LEU A 3 -3.41 1.66 -2.78
CA LEU A 3 -2.47 1.58 -1.67
C LEU A 3 -3.06 2.28 -0.44
N GLN A 4 -3.10 1.56 0.67
CA GLN A 4 -3.53 2.08 1.96
C GLN A 4 -2.42 1.99 2.99
N TYR A 5 -2.48 2.89 3.95
CA TYR A 5 -1.54 2.97 5.05
C TYR A 5 -2.27 3.23 6.37
N LYS A 6 -1.62 2.89 7.47
CA LYS A 6 -2.01 3.30 8.81
C LYS A 6 -0.82 3.29 9.73
N LEU A 7 -0.85 4.06 10.81
CA LEU A 7 0.14 3.92 11.87
C LEU A 7 0.05 2.53 12.49
N LYS A 8 1.16 2.02 13.01
CA LYS A 8 1.16 0.74 13.73
C LYS A 8 0.22 0.73 14.94
N SER A 9 0.04 1.88 15.58
CA SER A 9 -0.89 2.11 16.69
C SER A 9 -2.34 2.36 16.23
N GLU A 10 -2.58 2.67 14.96
CA GLU A 10 -3.93 2.97 14.46
C GLU A 10 -4.67 1.71 13.99
N ILE A 11 -5.98 1.69 14.19
CA ILE A 11 -6.86 0.63 13.71
C ILE A 11 -7.27 0.90 12.26
N ARG A 12 -7.71 2.13 11.96
CA ARG A 12 -8.30 2.54 10.68
C ARG A 12 -7.27 2.72 9.57
N TRP A 13 -7.59 2.21 8.39
CA TRP A 13 -6.78 2.40 7.18
C TRP A 13 -7.15 3.70 6.46
N LYS A 14 -6.14 4.39 5.93
CA LYS A 14 -6.27 5.63 5.16
C LYS A 14 -5.69 5.42 3.75
N LYS A 15 -6.11 6.24 2.78
CA LYS A 15 -5.53 6.22 1.43
C LYS A 15 -4.10 6.76 1.50
N TYR A 16 -3.14 6.06 0.91
CA TYR A 16 -1.75 6.47 0.96
C TYR A 16 -1.54 7.80 0.20
N PRO A 17 -0.98 8.84 0.85
CA PRO A 17 -0.85 10.17 0.24
C PRO A 17 0.44 10.35 -0.57
N GLY A 18 1.33 9.35 -0.61
CA GLY A 18 2.68 9.47 -1.13
C GLY A 18 3.73 9.62 -0.01
N LYS A 19 4.98 9.24 -0.30
CA LYS A 19 6.05 9.12 0.70
C LYS A 19 6.40 10.47 1.34
N SER A 20 6.46 11.52 0.55
CA SER A 20 6.78 12.88 0.99
C SER A 20 5.72 13.51 1.89
N LYS A 21 4.48 13.02 1.84
CA LYS A 21 3.34 13.54 2.62
C LYS A 21 3.11 12.78 3.93
N LEU A 22 4.00 11.86 4.30
CA LEU A 22 3.94 11.15 5.58
C LEU A 22 4.51 12.02 6.69
N LYS A 23 3.77 12.12 7.81
CA LYS A 23 4.21 12.87 8.99
C LYS A 23 5.35 12.21 9.75
N LEU A 24 5.45 10.88 9.66
CA LEU A 24 6.46 10.08 10.35
C LEU A 24 7.26 9.23 9.35
N PRO A 25 8.38 8.62 9.76
CA PRO A 25 9.10 7.67 8.93
C PRO A 25 8.22 6.50 8.48
N VAL A 26 8.42 6.02 7.24
CA VAL A 26 7.69 4.87 6.66
C VAL A 26 7.72 3.62 7.55
N SER A 27 8.77 3.43 8.36
CA SER A 27 8.91 2.30 9.28
C SER A 27 7.88 2.30 10.43
N ARG A 28 7.27 3.44 10.74
CA ARG A 28 6.21 3.58 11.76
C ARG A 28 4.82 3.20 11.23
N TYR A 29 4.68 3.02 9.92
CA TYR A 29 3.42 2.68 9.27
C TYR A 29 3.37 1.23 8.85
N ASN A 30 2.16 0.71 8.74
CA ASN A 30 1.85 -0.49 7.98
C ASN A 30 1.18 -0.09 6.68
N PHE A 31 1.40 -0.90 5.65
CA PHE A 31 0.86 -0.72 4.31
C PHE A 31 0.09 -1.97 3.90
N ARG A 32 -0.92 -1.79 3.05
CA ARG A 32 -1.63 -2.88 2.38
C ARG A 32 -2.06 -2.46 0.99
N LEU A 33 -2.23 -3.42 0.09
CA LEU A 33 -2.67 -3.15 -1.27
C LEU A 33 -4.02 -3.81 -1.54
N LEU A 34 -4.94 -3.06 -2.11
CA LEU A 34 -6.25 -3.53 -2.54
C LEU A 34 -6.39 -3.44 -4.05
N ASN A 35 -7.34 -4.20 -4.60
CA ASN A 35 -7.81 -3.97 -5.95
C ASN A 35 -8.49 -2.61 -6.08
N GLU A 36 -8.77 -2.21 -7.31
CA GLU A 36 -9.35 -0.90 -7.62
C GLU A 36 -10.72 -0.67 -6.98
N ALA A 37 -11.56 -1.71 -6.98
CA ALA A 37 -12.86 -1.71 -6.33
C ALA A 37 -12.81 -1.81 -4.79
N LYS A 38 -11.63 -1.96 -4.18
CA LYS A 38 -11.43 -2.15 -2.72
C LYS A 38 -12.14 -3.37 -2.11
N THR A 39 -12.52 -4.35 -2.92
CA THR A 39 -13.21 -5.57 -2.50
C THR A 39 -12.27 -6.73 -2.20
N LYS A 40 -11.04 -6.71 -2.75
CA LYS A 40 -10.05 -7.78 -2.57
C LYS A 40 -8.72 -7.21 -2.10
N ILE A 41 -8.13 -7.85 -1.09
CA ILE A 41 -6.76 -7.56 -0.64
C ILE A 41 -5.79 -8.29 -1.58
N LEU A 42 -4.91 -7.52 -2.21
CA LEU A 42 -3.87 -8.03 -3.11
C LEU A 42 -2.56 -8.28 -2.36
N VAL A 43 -2.33 -7.50 -1.31
CA VAL A 43 -1.20 -7.63 -0.39
C VAL A 43 -1.68 -7.30 1.01
N ASP A 44 -1.50 -8.25 1.92
CA ASP A 44 -1.82 -8.07 3.33
C ASP A 44 -0.93 -7.02 4.01
N LYS A 45 -1.26 -6.75 5.28
CA LYS A 45 -0.52 -5.82 6.14
C LYS A 45 0.98 -6.15 6.14
N THR A 46 1.80 -5.27 5.56
CA THR A 46 3.26 -5.42 5.54
C THR A 46 3.99 -4.08 5.46
N ASN A 47 5.32 -4.11 5.33
CA ASN A 47 6.15 -2.91 5.22
C ASN A 47 6.06 -2.26 3.82
N TYR A 48 6.51 -1.02 3.71
CA TYR A 48 6.42 -0.24 2.47
C TYR A 48 7.09 -0.94 1.27
N GLU A 49 8.30 -1.45 1.46
CA GLU A 49 9.11 -2.05 0.39
C GLU A 49 8.46 -3.28 -0.22
N LYS A 50 7.93 -4.19 0.62
CA LYS A 50 7.23 -5.39 0.15
C LYS A 50 5.97 -5.03 -0.62
N VAL A 51 5.17 -4.07 -0.14
CA VAL A 51 3.97 -3.61 -0.86
C VAL A 51 4.34 -2.97 -2.20
N MET A 52 5.34 -2.08 -2.22
CA MET A 52 5.76 -1.40 -3.45
C MET A 52 6.36 -2.37 -4.46
N LYS A 53 7.11 -3.39 -4.02
CA LYS A 53 7.62 -4.45 -4.90
C LYS A 53 6.47 -5.17 -5.60
N ARG A 54 5.45 -5.58 -4.85
CA ARG A 54 4.29 -6.29 -5.42
C ARG A 54 3.42 -5.38 -6.29
N PHE A 55 3.24 -4.12 -5.89
CA PHE A 55 2.56 -3.11 -6.69
C PHE A 55 3.22 -2.97 -8.07
N ARG A 56 4.54 -2.74 -8.11
CA ARG A 56 5.31 -2.64 -9.37
C ARG A 56 5.21 -3.90 -10.23
N GLN A 57 5.27 -5.08 -9.62
CA GLN A 57 5.07 -6.35 -10.35
C GLN A 57 3.71 -6.39 -11.03
N ILE A 58 2.63 -6.05 -10.31
CA ILE A 58 1.28 -6.09 -10.86
C ILE A 58 1.12 -5.04 -11.96
N GLU A 59 1.63 -3.81 -11.76
CA GLU A 59 1.60 -2.78 -12.81
C GLU A 59 2.35 -3.22 -14.06
N PHE A 60 3.54 -3.80 -13.91
CA PHE A 60 4.32 -4.32 -15.02
C PHE A 60 3.55 -5.35 -15.86
N PHE A 61 2.85 -6.30 -15.22
CA PHE A 61 2.02 -7.28 -15.93
C PHE A 61 0.77 -6.68 -16.56
N LYS A 62 0.24 -5.55 -16.04
CA LYS A 62 -0.89 -4.85 -16.66
C LYS A 62 -0.49 -4.17 -17.97
N HIS A 63 0.70 -3.59 -18.03
CA HIS A 63 1.18 -2.83 -19.20
C HIS A 63 1.85 -3.70 -20.27
N ARG A 64 2.03 -4.99 -20.01
CA ARG A 64 2.53 -5.98 -20.99
C ARG A 64 1.44 -6.59 -21.87
N ARG A 65 0.18 -6.22 -21.66
CA ARG A 65 -0.97 -6.63 -22.49
C ARG A 65 -1.30 -5.57 -23.51
#